data_AF-A0A8S3C793-F1
#
_entry.id   AF-A0A8S3C793-F1
#
_cell.length_a   1.000
_cell.length_b   1.000
_cell.length_c   1.000
_cell.angle_alpha   90.00
_cell.angle_beta   90.00
_cell.angle_gamma   90.00
#
_symmetry.space_group_name_H-M   'P 1'
#
loop_
_entity.id
_entity.type
_entity.pdbx_description
1 polymer ?
#
loop_
_entity_poly.entity_id
_entity_poly.type
_entity_poly.pdbx_seq_one_letter_code
_entity_poly.pdbx_strand_id
1 'polypeptide(L)'
;VAQEREVEGDLVLGDIGYGMPFRAGSFDGAISISALQWLCQADKSYHNPVKRLYKFFSTLYGCLARGARAVFQFYPETPHQVDMITQQAMKAGFTGGLVVDYPNSTRAKKMFLCLFAGGQVQQLPTGLTGEEGSERVPTQARFDKERNRYKNLRGKSLKKSRTWIMEKKERSRNKGRDVRPDTKYTARKRPKPF
;
A
#
# COMPACT_ATOMS: atom_id res chain seq x y z
N VAL A 1 -10.87 11.48 -24.49
CA VAL A 1 -11.42 11.47 -23.10
C VAL A 1 -11.21 12.78 -22.35
N ALA A 2 -9.98 13.21 -21.97
CA ALA A 2 -9.82 14.48 -21.22
C ALA A 2 -10.08 15.71 -22.09
N GLN A 3 -9.54 15.72 -23.31
CA GLN A 3 -9.78 16.78 -24.31
C GLN A 3 -11.25 16.87 -24.73
N GLU A 4 -11.95 15.73 -24.79
CA GLU A 4 -13.39 15.66 -25.10
C GLU A 4 -14.28 16.19 -23.97
N ARG A 5 -13.74 16.31 -22.75
CA ARG A 5 -14.49 16.70 -21.55
C ARG A 5 -14.26 18.16 -21.14
N GLU A 6 -13.57 18.95 -21.97
CA GLU A 6 -13.26 20.37 -21.72
C GLU A 6 -12.77 20.62 -20.28
N VAL A 7 -11.80 19.80 -19.84
CA VAL A 7 -11.27 19.91 -18.48
C VAL A 7 -10.54 21.22 -18.26
N GLU A 8 -10.70 21.78 -17.07
CA GLU A 8 -9.97 22.97 -16.63
C GLU A 8 -8.46 22.63 -16.48
N GLY A 9 -7.62 23.29 -17.28
CA GLY A 9 -6.15 23.17 -17.23
C GLY A 9 -5.51 22.68 -18.54
N ASP A 10 -4.18 22.75 -18.58
CA ASP A 10 -3.40 22.36 -19.75
C ASP A 10 -3.17 20.84 -19.82
N LEU A 11 -3.28 20.29 -21.03
CA LEU A 11 -3.00 18.89 -21.32
C LEU A 11 -1.63 18.75 -21.96
N VAL A 12 -0.82 17.84 -21.42
CA VAL A 12 0.53 17.56 -21.93
C VAL A 12 0.64 16.08 -22.27
N LEU A 13 1.07 15.79 -23.50
CA LEU A 13 1.44 14.43 -23.91
C LEU A 13 2.88 14.16 -23.46
N GLY A 14 3.08 13.18 -22.58
CA GLY A 14 4.41 12.80 -22.12
C GLY A 14 4.46 11.44 -21.43
N ASP A 15 5.64 10.83 -21.46
CA ASP A 15 5.95 9.64 -20.67
C ASP A 15 6.76 10.05 -19.43
N ILE A 16 6.10 9.98 -18.28
CA ILE A 16 6.65 10.38 -16.98
C ILE A 16 7.91 9.59 -16.59
N GLY A 17 8.16 8.41 -17.19
CA GLY A 17 9.37 7.62 -16.97
C GLY A 17 10.64 8.24 -17.55
N TYR A 18 10.52 9.22 -18.47
CA TYR A 18 11.65 10.03 -18.94
C TYR A 18 11.88 11.28 -18.08
N GLY A 19 10.95 11.57 -17.16
CA GLY A 19 11.02 12.68 -16.22
C GLY A 19 10.08 13.84 -16.54
N MET A 20 10.04 14.80 -15.62
CA MET A 20 9.17 15.97 -15.67
C MET A 20 9.87 17.14 -16.38
N PRO A 21 9.33 17.63 -17.53
CA PRO A 21 9.96 18.66 -18.34
C PRO A 21 9.57 20.08 -17.89
N PHE A 22 9.60 20.35 -16.58
CA PHE A 22 9.20 21.65 -16.02
C PHE A 22 10.36 22.30 -15.27
N ARG A 23 10.28 23.62 -15.11
CA ARG A 23 11.28 24.39 -14.36
C ARG A 23 11.29 23.96 -12.89
N ALA A 24 12.44 24.15 -12.23
CA ALA A 24 12.57 23.87 -10.82
C ALA A 24 11.62 24.75 -9.98
N GLY A 25 10.95 24.15 -8.99
CA GLY A 25 10.02 24.85 -8.09
C GLY A 25 8.75 25.38 -8.75
N SER A 26 8.34 24.85 -9.91
CA SER A 26 7.14 25.27 -10.64
C SER A 26 5.82 24.90 -9.96
N PHE A 27 5.79 23.86 -9.11
CA PHE A 27 4.54 23.33 -8.57
C PHE A 27 4.53 23.28 -7.04
N ASP A 28 3.41 23.68 -6.44
CA ASP A 28 3.17 23.58 -4.99
C ASP A 28 2.75 22.16 -4.56
N GLY A 29 2.42 21.30 -5.52
CA GLY A 29 2.10 19.91 -5.26
C GLY A 29 1.95 19.07 -6.52
N ALA A 30 1.84 17.76 -6.33
CA ALA A 30 1.59 16.81 -7.39
C ALA A 30 0.61 15.72 -6.93
N ILE A 31 -0.29 15.30 -7.81
CA ILE A 31 -1.19 14.19 -7.57
C ILE A 31 -1.17 13.23 -8.74
N SER A 32 -1.23 11.93 -8.45
CA SER A 32 -1.34 10.89 -9.45
C SER A 32 -2.31 9.83 -8.97
N ILE A 33 -3.34 9.54 -9.76
CA ILE A 33 -4.35 8.55 -9.44
C ILE A 33 -4.24 7.40 -10.43
N SER A 34 -3.94 6.20 -9.93
CA SER A 34 -3.92 4.96 -10.70
C SER A 34 -2.97 4.99 -11.92
N ALA A 35 -1.84 5.69 -11.84
CA ALA A 35 -0.88 5.77 -12.94
C ALA A 35 0.54 5.26 -12.60
N LEU A 36 1.00 5.41 -11.36
CA LEU A 36 2.39 5.13 -10.98
C LEU A 36 2.82 3.66 -11.23
N GLN A 37 1.88 2.72 -11.11
CA GLN A 37 2.16 1.29 -11.33
C GLN A 37 2.65 0.98 -12.75
N TRP A 38 2.31 1.80 -13.75
CA TRP A 38 2.78 1.60 -15.13
C TRP A 38 4.28 1.80 -15.28
N LEU A 39 4.94 2.52 -14.37
CA LEU A 39 6.41 2.62 -14.37
C LEU A 39 7.10 1.34 -13.90
N CYS A 40 6.36 0.40 -13.30
CA CYS A 40 6.87 -0.92 -12.97
C CYS A 40 6.85 -1.90 -14.15
N GLN A 41 6.11 -1.57 -15.21
CA GLN A 41 5.96 -2.41 -16.39
C GLN A 41 7.13 -2.23 -17.37
N ALA A 42 7.63 -3.34 -17.91
CA ALA A 42 8.77 -3.37 -18.82
C ALA A 42 8.40 -4.01 -20.17
N ASP A 43 7.57 -3.33 -20.96
CA ASP A 43 7.12 -3.85 -22.27
C ASP A 43 8.22 -3.94 -23.33
N LYS A 44 9.32 -3.21 -23.15
CA LYS A 44 10.44 -3.16 -24.08
C LYS A 44 11.72 -3.56 -23.38
N SER A 45 12.67 -4.14 -24.11
CA SER A 45 13.94 -4.65 -23.58
C SER A 45 14.78 -3.60 -22.84
N TYR A 46 14.61 -2.32 -23.19
CA TYR A 46 15.31 -1.20 -22.57
C TYR A 46 14.53 -0.50 -21.44
N HIS A 47 13.30 -0.95 -21.15
CA HIS A 47 12.55 -0.44 -20.00
C HIS A 47 13.12 -1.04 -18.72
N ASN A 48 13.89 -0.24 -17.98
CA ASN A 48 14.33 -0.58 -16.63
C ASN A 48 13.46 0.18 -15.60
N PRO A 49 12.56 -0.51 -14.87
CA PRO A 49 11.65 0.12 -13.91
C PRO A 49 12.36 0.97 -12.85
N VAL A 50 13.48 0.48 -12.31
CA VAL A 50 14.25 1.19 -11.27
C VAL A 50 14.77 2.51 -11.81
N LYS A 51 15.37 2.51 -13.01
CA LYS A 51 15.89 3.74 -13.64
C LYS A 51 14.77 4.71 -13.99
N ARG A 52 13.65 4.22 -14.53
CA ARG A 52 12.48 5.05 -14.89
C ARG A 52 11.82 5.68 -13.67
N LEU A 53 11.61 4.90 -12.60
CA LEU A 53 11.11 5.40 -11.32
C LEU A 53 12.04 6.46 -10.72
N TYR A 54 13.35 6.19 -10.71
CA TYR A 54 14.32 7.16 -10.20
C TYR A 54 14.34 8.45 -11.04
N LYS A 55 14.28 8.35 -12.37
CA LYS A 55 14.21 9.51 -13.26
C LYS A 55 12.94 10.32 -13.04
N PHE A 56 11.80 9.64 -12.88
CA PHE A 56 10.53 10.27 -12.56
C PHE A 56 10.61 11.04 -11.23
N PHE A 57 10.97 10.37 -10.13
CA PHE A 57 10.99 11.02 -8.81
C PHE A 57 12.05 12.11 -8.70
N SER A 58 13.25 11.92 -9.25
CA SER A 58 14.32 12.94 -9.21
C SER A 58 13.93 14.23 -9.93
N THR A 59 13.34 14.11 -11.12
CA THR A 59 12.89 15.28 -11.88
C THR A 59 11.65 15.91 -11.26
N LEU A 60 10.69 15.11 -10.79
CA LEU A 60 9.52 15.62 -10.08
C LEU A 60 9.93 16.39 -8.81
N TYR A 61 10.86 15.85 -8.02
CA TYR A 61 11.38 16.54 -6.83
C TYR A 61 11.96 17.91 -7.20
N GLY A 62 12.70 18.00 -8.32
CA GLY A 62 13.21 19.27 -8.83
C GLY A 62 12.10 20.25 -9.21
N CYS A 63 11.02 19.79 -9.85
CA CYS A 63 9.90 20.62 -10.27
C CYS A 63 9.02 21.10 -9.11
N LEU A 64 9.10 20.47 -7.94
CA LEU A 64 8.30 20.82 -6.77
C LEU A 64 8.96 21.91 -5.93
N ALA A 65 8.15 22.85 -5.43
CA ALA A 65 8.60 23.87 -4.49
C ALA A 65 9.01 23.24 -3.14
N ARG A 66 9.88 23.93 -2.39
CA ARG A 66 10.30 23.45 -1.07
C ARG A 66 9.10 23.43 -0.11
N GLY A 67 8.81 22.27 0.47
CA GLY A 67 7.63 22.04 1.32
C GLY A 67 6.39 21.57 0.55
N ALA A 68 6.48 21.43 -0.78
CA ALA A 68 5.40 20.87 -1.59
C ALA A 68 5.14 19.39 -1.26
N ARG A 69 3.93 18.94 -1.60
CA ARG A 69 3.46 17.58 -1.32
C ARG A 69 3.15 16.84 -2.61
N ALA A 70 3.50 15.55 -2.65
CA ALA A 70 3.17 14.69 -3.77
C ALA A 70 2.43 13.44 -3.27
N VAL A 71 1.25 13.16 -3.83
CA VAL A 71 0.41 12.03 -3.42
C VAL A 71 0.15 11.13 -4.63
N PHE A 72 0.51 9.86 -4.48
CA PHE A 72 0.33 8.85 -5.53
C PHE A 72 -0.59 7.76 -5.03
N GLN A 73 -1.79 7.65 -5.60
CA GLN A 73 -2.61 6.46 -5.48
C GLN A 73 -2.21 5.46 -6.56
N PHE A 74 -1.92 4.21 -6.17
CA PHE A 74 -1.50 3.17 -7.11
C PHE A 74 -1.93 1.78 -6.65
N TYR A 75 -1.87 0.82 -7.58
CA TYR A 75 -2.20 -0.59 -7.36
C TYR A 75 -0.95 -1.44 -7.64
N PRO A 76 -0.14 -1.76 -6.61
CA PRO A 76 1.01 -2.64 -6.78
C PRO A 76 0.54 -4.08 -6.97
N GLU A 77 1.17 -4.80 -7.89
CA GLU A 77 0.92 -6.24 -8.09
C GLU A 77 1.65 -7.08 -7.04
N THR A 78 2.84 -6.63 -6.63
CA THR A 78 3.69 -7.34 -5.68
C THR A 78 4.20 -6.41 -4.57
N PRO A 79 4.45 -6.92 -3.35
CA PRO A 79 5.10 -6.14 -2.29
C PRO A 79 6.45 -5.56 -2.71
N HIS A 80 7.20 -6.29 -3.55
CA HIS A 80 8.46 -5.82 -4.10
C HIS A 80 8.31 -4.52 -4.92
N GLN A 81 7.22 -4.36 -5.68
CA GLN A 81 6.96 -3.12 -6.41
C GLN A 81 6.75 -1.94 -5.46
N VAL A 82 6.08 -2.16 -4.31
CA VAL A 82 5.90 -1.13 -3.29
C VAL A 82 7.26 -0.67 -2.76
N ASP A 83 8.10 -1.63 -2.34
CA ASP A 83 9.43 -1.35 -1.81
C ASP A 83 10.30 -0.63 -2.84
N MET A 84 10.27 -1.09 -4.11
CA MET A 84 11.02 -0.48 -5.21
C MET A 84 10.59 0.98 -5.44
N ILE A 85 9.30 1.26 -5.51
CA ILE A 85 8.76 2.61 -5.69
C ILE A 85 9.18 3.50 -4.52
N THR A 86 8.95 3.05 -3.28
CA THR A 86 9.28 3.82 -2.08
C THR A 86 10.78 4.09 -2.01
N GLN A 87 11.63 3.10 -2.29
CA GLN A 87 13.09 3.28 -2.30
C GLN A 87 13.53 4.32 -3.32
N GLN A 88 12.98 4.32 -4.55
CA GLN A 88 13.36 5.33 -5.55
C GLN A 88 12.88 6.73 -5.18
N ALA A 89 11.70 6.86 -4.56
CA ALA A 89 11.20 8.13 -4.05
C ALA A 89 12.12 8.69 -2.94
N MET A 90 12.47 7.86 -1.95
CA MET A 90 13.37 8.26 -0.87
C MET A 90 14.77 8.59 -1.38
N LYS A 91 15.28 7.82 -2.35
CA LYS A 91 16.56 8.08 -3.01
C LYS A 91 16.58 9.40 -3.79
N ALA A 92 15.44 9.83 -4.33
CA ALA A 92 15.31 11.12 -5.01
C ALA A 92 15.30 12.32 -4.05
N GLY A 93 15.16 12.09 -2.73
CA GLY A 93 15.16 13.14 -1.70
C GLY A 93 13.80 13.38 -1.06
N PHE A 94 12.74 12.67 -1.48
CA PHE A 94 11.46 12.76 -0.80
C PHE A 94 11.55 12.16 0.61
N THR A 95 10.76 12.73 1.51
CA THR A 95 10.42 12.11 2.80
C THR A 95 8.94 11.74 2.80
N GLY A 96 8.50 10.92 3.74
CA GLY A 96 7.09 10.50 3.85
C GLY A 96 6.95 8.99 3.96
N GLY A 97 5.89 8.45 3.38
CA GLY A 97 5.54 7.06 3.57
C GLY A 97 4.24 6.62 2.90
N LEU A 98 3.89 5.37 3.17
CA LEU A 98 2.75 4.70 2.57
C LEU A 98 1.55 4.72 3.53
N VAL A 99 0.40 5.12 3.02
CA VAL A 99 -0.90 5.13 3.69
C VAL A 99 -1.80 4.12 2.99
N VAL A 100 -2.48 3.27 3.76
CA VAL A 100 -3.33 2.22 3.22
C VAL A 100 -4.73 2.37 3.81
N ASP A 101 -5.68 2.65 2.94
CA ASP A 101 -7.10 2.65 3.28
C ASP A 101 -7.65 1.23 3.17
N TYR A 102 -8.56 0.91 4.08
CA TYR A 102 -9.26 -0.36 4.23
C TYR A 102 -8.30 -1.56 4.17
N PRO A 103 -7.26 -1.63 5.03
CA PRO A 103 -6.20 -2.63 4.92
C PRO A 103 -6.69 -4.08 5.00
N ASN A 104 -7.82 -4.29 5.67
CA ASN A 104 -8.47 -5.60 5.87
C ASN A 104 -9.38 -6.02 4.69
N SER A 105 -9.71 -5.10 3.78
CA SER A 105 -10.50 -5.41 2.59
C SER A 105 -9.58 -5.71 1.42
N THR A 106 -9.91 -6.70 0.59
CA THR A 106 -9.21 -6.92 -0.69
C THR A 106 -9.83 -6.10 -1.82
N ARG A 107 -11.11 -5.73 -1.71
CA ARG A 107 -11.85 -4.99 -2.74
C ARG A 107 -11.78 -3.49 -2.57
N ALA A 108 -11.83 -3.01 -1.33
CA ALA A 108 -11.84 -1.57 -1.01
C ALA A 108 -10.44 -1.02 -0.73
N LYS A 109 -9.41 -1.86 -0.75
CA LYS A 109 -8.04 -1.46 -0.44
C LYS A 109 -7.55 -0.38 -1.39
N LYS A 110 -7.04 0.72 -0.85
CA LYS A 110 -6.38 1.76 -1.63
C LYS A 110 -5.03 2.08 -0.99
N MET A 111 -4.00 2.20 -1.82
CA MET A 111 -2.65 2.50 -1.37
C MET A 111 -2.25 3.88 -1.88
N PHE A 112 -1.79 4.71 -0.97
CA PHE A 112 -1.35 6.08 -1.23
C PHE A 112 0.09 6.24 -0.77
N LEU A 113 0.97 6.64 -1.67
CA LEU A 113 2.31 7.10 -1.31
C LEU A 113 2.24 8.61 -1.10
N CYS A 114 2.41 9.04 0.15
CA CYS A 114 2.38 10.45 0.55
C CYS A 114 3.81 10.92 0.77
N LEU A 115 4.25 11.87 -0.06
CA LEU A 115 5.62 12.37 -0.11
C LEU A 115 5.69 13.88 0.15
N PHE A 116 6.80 14.32 0.72
CA PHE A 116 7.12 15.72 1.02
C PHE A 116 8.45 16.09 0.36
N ALA A 117 8.46 17.20 -0.40
CA ALA A 117 9.62 17.70 -1.13
C ALA A 117 10.39 18.75 -0.31
N GLY A 118 11.34 18.30 0.52
CA GLY A 118 12.11 19.18 1.41
C GLY A 118 11.27 19.87 2.51
N GLY A 119 11.95 20.53 3.45
CA GLY A 119 11.30 21.17 4.61
C GLY A 119 11.16 20.25 5.82
N GLN A 120 10.36 20.67 6.82
CA GLN A 120 10.13 19.85 8.01
C GLN A 120 9.24 18.66 7.68
N VAL A 121 9.63 17.48 8.16
CA VAL A 121 8.85 16.25 8.00
C VAL A 121 7.51 16.42 8.69
N GLN A 122 6.44 16.43 7.91
CA GLN A 122 5.07 16.48 8.41
C GLN A 122 4.56 15.07 8.72
N GLN A 123 3.60 14.99 9.64
CA GLN A 123 2.97 13.71 9.98
C GLN A 123 2.22 13.14 8.77
N LEU A 124 2.36 11.84 8.55
CA LEU A 124 1.62 11.11 7.52
C LEU A 124 0.12 11.08 7.87
N PRO A 125 -0.78 11.22 6.88
CA PRO A 125 -2.20 11.07 7.13
C PRO A 125 -2.53 9.64 7.57
N THR A 126 -3.55 9.52 8.42
CA THR A 126 -4.03 8.22 8.90
C THR A 126 -4.93 7.59 7.86
N GLY A 127 -4.67 6.33 7.51
CA GLY A 127 -5.49 5.58 6.55
C GLY A 127 -6.88 5.28 7.10
N LEU A 128 -7.87 5.24 6.22
CA LEU A 128 -9.26 4.95 6.56
C LEU A 128 -9.43 3.49 6.95
N THR A 129 -10.03 3.20 8.10
CA THR A 129 -10.25 1.82 8.58
C THR A 129 -11.70 1.36 8.46
N GLY A 130 -12.64 2.24 8.10
CA GLY A 130 -14.08 1.94 8.04
C GLY A 130 -14.77 1.90 9.40
N GLU A 131 -14.04 2.18 10.48
CA GLU A 131 -14.58 2.46 11.80
C GLU A 131 -14.55 3.98 11.98
N GLU A 132 -15.69 4.65 11.72
CA GLU A 132 -15.82 6.08 12.01
C GLU A 132 -15.67 6.29 13.53
N GLY A 133 -14.68 7.10 13.93
CA GLY A 133 -14.59 7.62 15.29
C GLY A 133 -13.90 6.72 16.32
N SER A 134 -12.57 6.58 16.23
CA SER A 134 -11.78 6.62 17.46
C SER A 134 -10.46 7.33 17.22
N GLU A 135 -10.30 8.49 17.84
CA GLU A 135 -9.01 9.17 17.99
C GLU A 135 -8.00 8.18 18.54
N ARG A 136 -6.94 7.89 17.77
CA ARG A 136 -5.79 7.13 18.27
C ARG A 136 -4.49 7.80 17.83
N VAL A 137 -3.84 8.38 18.83
CA VAL A 137 -2.49 8.93 18.96
C VAL A 137 -1.44 8.18 18.09
N PRO A 138 -0.45 8.89 17.50
CA PRO A 138 0.46 8.33 16.52
C PRO A 138 1.38 7.30 17.17
N THR A 139 1.14 6.02 16.86
CA THR A 139 2.08 4.96 17.23
C THR A 139 2.83 4.51 15.99
N GLN A 140 4.01 5.10 15.85
CA GLN A 140 5.11 4.66 15.01
C GLN A 140 5.17 3.12 14.95
N ALA A 141 5.07 2.59 13.73
CA ALA A 141 5.40 1.23 13.28
C ALA A 141 5.60 0.17 14.39
N ARG A 142 4.50 -0.44 14.88
CA ARG A 142 4.55 -1.64 15.75
C ARG A 142 4.08 -2.93 15.06
N PHE A 143 3.92 -2.97 13.74
CA PHE A 143 3.39 -4.17 13.06
C PHE A 143 4.43 -5.21 12.63
N ASP A 144 5.73 -4.90 12.64
CA ASP A 144 6.77 -5.90 12.30
C ASP A 144 7.10 -6.90 13.43
N LYS A 145 6.79 -6.57 14.69
CA LYS A 145 7.08 -7.47 15.83
C LYS A 145 6.04 -8.56 16.03
N GLU A 146 4.86 -8.47 15.43
CA GLU A 146 3.81 -9.47 15.62
C GLU A 146 3.93 -10.63 14.63
N ARG A 147 4.31 -10.36 13.37
CA ARG A 147 4.51 -11.41 12.36
C ARG A 147 5.73 -12.28 12.63
N ASN A 148 6.76 -11.74 13.30
CA ASN A 148 7.96 -12.48 13.68
C ASN A 148 7.84 -13.27 14.99
N ARG A 149 6.85 -12.98 15.86
CA ARG A 149 6.60 -13.84 17.03
C ARG A 149 6.08 -15.23 16.65
N TYR A 150 5.37 -15.35 15.52
CA TYR A 150 4.82 -16.62 15.05
C TYR A 150 5.82 -17.54 14.34
N LYS A 151 7.02 -17.05 14.01
CA LYS A 151 8.08 -17.88 13.39
C LYS A 151 9.04 -18.52 14.41
N ASN A 152 9.09 -18.02 15.65
CA ASN A 152 10.05 -18.49 16.66
C ASN A 152 9.49 -19.48 17.70
N LEU A 153 8.22 -19.88 17.60
CA LEU A 153 7.67 -20.98 18.40
C LEU A 153 7.90 -22.31 17.68
N ARG A 154 9.08 -22.90 17.93
CA ARG A 154 9.40 -24.30 17.62
C ARG A 154 8.23 -25.21 18.04
N GLY A 155 7.70 -26.00 17.11
CA GLY A 155 7.22 -27.35 17.45
C GLY A 155 5.90 -27.85 16.87
N LYS A 156 4.88 -27.04 16.57
CA LYS A 156 3.60 -27.56 16.03
C LYS A 156 2.92 -26.57 15.08
N SER A 157 2.51 -27.04 13.90
CA SER A 157 1.69 -26.28 12.95
C SER A 157 0.39 -25.83 13.63
N LEU A 158 0.13 -24.52 13.65
CA LEU A 158 -1.12 -23.94 14.17
C LEU A 158 -2.36 -24.42 13.39
N LYS A 159 -2.15 -24.92 12.16
CA LYS A 159 -3.20 -25.48 11.30
C LYS A 159 -3.64 -26.84 11.88
N LYS A 160 -4.95 -27.00 12.13
CA LYS A 160 -5.61 -28.17 12.80
C LYS A 160 -5.58 -28.19 14.33
N SER A 161 -5.06 -27.14 14.98
CA SER A 161 -5.23 -26.99 16.43
C SER A 161 -6.70 -26.74 16.81
N ARG A 162 -7.07 -27.01 18.06
CA ARG A 162 -8.43 -26.74 18.56
C ARG A 162 -8.78 -25.27 18.43
N THR A 163 -7.87 -24.37 18.81
CA THR A 163 -8.02 -22.92 18.71
C THR A 163 -8.26 -22.49 17.26
N TRP A 164 -7.47 -23.00 16.31
CA TRP A 164 -7.66 -22.74 14.88
C TRP A 164 -9.02 -23.20 14.34
N ILE A 165 -9.54 -24.33 14.83
CA ILE A 165 -10.87 -24.84 14.43
C ILE A 165 -11.99 -23.96 14.99
N MET A 166 -11.87 -23.47 16.23
CA MET A 166 -12.86 -22.59 16.86
C MET A 166 -12.92 -21.23 16.16
N GLU A 167 -11.77 -20.58 15.93
CA GLU A 167 -11.69 -19.31 15.18
C GLU A 167 -12.22 -19.43 13.74
N LYS A 168 -12.05 -20.61 13.12
CA LYS A 168 -12.61 -20.87 11.78
C LYS A 168 -14.14 -20.98 11.83
N LYS A 169 -14.69 -21.66 12.84
CA LYS A 169 -16.15 -21.78 13.03
C LYS A 169 -16.77 -20.42 13.32
N GLU A 170 -16.17 -19.65 14.23
CA GLU A 170 -16.62 -18.30 14.59
C GLU A 170 -16.64 -17.36 13.39
N ARG A 171 -15.57 -17.35 12.59
CA ARG A 171 -15.56 -16.58 11.32
C ARG A 171 -16.64 -16.99 10.34
N SER A 172 -17.05 -18.26 10.30
CA SER A 172 -18.16 -18.69 9.44
C SER A 172 -19.53 -18.29 10.02
N ARG A 173 -19.70 -18.31 11.35
CA ARG A 173 -20.92 -17.81 12.02
C ARG A 173 -21.12 -16.32 11.78
N ASN A 174 -20.06 -15.52 11.91
CA ASN A 174 -20.11 -14.07 11.64
C ASN A 174 -20.42 -13.75 10.18
N LYS A 175 -20.28 -14.72 9.27
CA LYS A 175 -20.65 -14.61 7.85
C LYS A 175 -22.04 -15.18 7.54
N GLY A 176 -22.84 -15.49 8.57
CA GLY A 176 -24.20 -16.03 8.44
C GLY A 176 -24.27 -17.43 7.83
N ARG A 177 -23.16 -18.17 7.79
CA ARG A 177 -23.14 -19.53 7.25
C ARG A 177 -23.60 -20.52 8.32
N ASP A 178 -24.27 -21.58 7.89
CA ASP A 178 -24.60 -22.69 8.78
C ASP A 178 -23.32 -23.40 9.26
N VAL A 179 -23.11 -23.43 10.57
CA VAL A 179 -21.93 -23.98 11.23
C VAL A 179 -22.37 -24.89 12.37
N ARG A 180 -21.90 -26.14 12.33
CA ARG A 180 -22.18 -27.12 13.39
C ARG A 180 -21.78 -26.61 14.79
N PRO A 181 -22.64 -26.82 15.81
CA PRO A 181 -22.39 -26.37 17.17
C PRO A 181 -21.11 -26.97 17.77
N ASP A 182 -20.59 -26.32 18.80
CA ASP A 182 -19.38 -26.75 19.47
C ASP A 182 -19.69 -27.86 20.47
N THR A 183 -19.09 -29.02 20.26
CA THR A 183 -19.20 -30.16 21.17
C THR A 183 -17.89 -30.40 21.92
N LYS A 184 -17.95 -31.14 23.03
CA LYS A 184 -16.77 -31.63 23.78
C LYS A 184 -15.74 -32.33 22.89
N TYR A 185 -16.18 -32.92 21.77
CA TYR A 185 -15.36 -33.66 20.81
C TYR A 185 -14.79 -32.81 19.67
N THR A 186 -15.05 -31.50 19.63
CA THR A 186 -14.49 -30.60 18.61
C THR A 186 -12.96 -30.62 18.65
N ALA A 187 -12.34 -30.80 17.48
CA ALA A 187 -10.90 -30.92 17.28
C ALA A 187 -10.23 -32.18 17.86
N ARG A 188 -10.99 -33.18 18.34
CA ARG A 188 -10.42 -34.48 18.72
C ARG A 188 -10.26 -35.39 17.50
N LYS A 189 -9.15 -36.14 17.47
CA LYS A 189 -8.92 -37.20 16.48
C LYS A 189 -9.99 -38.26 16.68
N ARG A 190 -10.80 -38.53 15.66
CA ARG A 190 -11.74 -39.66 15.69
C ARG A 190 -10.92 -40.96 15.56
N PRO A 191 -11.28 -42.03 16.29
CA PRO A 191 -10.72 -43.35 16.02
C PRO A 191 -10.99 -43.72 14.56
N LYS A 192 -10.10 -44.51 13.96
CA LYS A 192 -10.25 -44.96 12.57
C LYS A 192 -11.63 -45.63 12.40
N PRO A 193 -12.26 -45.50 11.22
CA PRO A 193 -13.50 -46.23 10.96
C PRO A 193 -13.25 -47.73 11.16
N PHE A 194 -14.21 -48.40 11.79
CA PHE A 194 -14.31 -49.86 11.78
C PHE A 194 -14.60 -50.32 10.36
#